data_AF-A0A0K8R066-F1
#
_entry.id   AF-A0A0K8R066-F1
#
_cell.length_a   1.000
_cell.length_b   1.000
_cell.length_c   1.000
_cell.angle_alpha   90.00
_cell.angle_beta   90.00
_cell.angle_gamma   90.00
#
_symmetry.space_group_name_H-M   'P 1'
#
loop_
_entity.id
_entity.type
_entity.pdbx_description
1 polymer ?
#
loop_
_entity_poly.entity_id
_entity_poly.type
_entity_poly.pdbx_seq_one_letter_code
_entity_poly.pdbx_strand_id
1 'polypeptide(L)' 'MELTNVEILEAARKRTDKTQADVAKALGISLPTYNRWIKGGNFDDVMLVHADILEELLKVKFSVIHTEKGRGVKITMA' A
#
# COMPACT_ATOMS: atom_id res chain seq x y z
N MET A 1 -4.03 9.18 16.91
CA MET A 1 -4.16 7.74 16.54
C MET A 1 -3.31 7.59 15.30
N GLU A 2 -2.19 6.88 15.36
CA GLU A 2 -1.37 6.65 14.16
C GLU A 2 -2.11 5.66 13.25
N LEU A 3 -2.33 6.04 11.99
CA LEU A 3 -2.96 5.18 11.00
C LEU A 3 -1.95 4.12 10.54
N THR A 4 -2.42 2.89 10.38
CA THR A 4 -1.62 1.81 9.80
C THR A 4 -1.37 2.06 8.31
N ASN A 5 -0.31 1.46 7.76
CA ASN A 5 -0.01 1.54 6.32
C ASN A 5 -1.20 1.11 5.44
N VAL A 6 -1.95 0.10 5.86
CA VAL A 6 -3.13 -0.39 5.15
C VAL A 6 -4.23 0.66 5.12
N GLU A 7 -4.50 1.31 6.25
CA GLU A 7 -5.51 2.38 6.34
C GLU A 7 -5.11 3.59 5.49
N ILE A 8 -3.83 3.95 5.49
CA ILE A 8 -3.29 5.02 4.64
C ILE A 8 -3.49 4.66 3.17
N LEU A 9 -3.18 3.43 2.76
CA LEU A 9 -3.36 2.99 1.38
C LEU A 9 -4.83 3.00 0.94
N GLU A 10 -5.74 2.45 1.76
CA GLU A 10 -7.16 2.39 1.43
C GLU A 10 -7.81 3.79 1.45
N ALA A 11 -7.36 4.69 2.32
CA ALA A 11 -7.75 6.09 2.28
C ALA A 11 -7.30 6.76 0.99
N ALA A 12 -6.05 6.52 0.56
CA ALA A 12 -5.51 7.06 -0.68
C ALA A 12 -6.26 6.53 -1.91
N ARG A 13 -6.54 5.22 -1.95
CA ARG A 13 -7.35 4.58 -2.98
C ARG A 13 -8.72 5.25 -3.13
N LYS A 14 -9.43 5.42 -2.03
CA LYS A 14 -10.75 6.08 -2.01
C LYS A 14 -10.67 7.54 -2.48
N ARG A 15 -9.65 8.29 -2.06
CA ARG A 15 -9.40 9.67 -2.50
C ARG A 15 -9.17 9.77 -4.01
N THR A 16 -8.51 8.78 -4.60
CA THR A 16 -8.24 8.73 -6.05
C THR A 16 -9.39 8.12 -6.88
N ASP A 17 -10.53 7.82 -6.26
CA ASP A 17 -11.69 7.17 -6.90
C ASP A 17 -11.36 5.87 -7.63
N LYS A 18 -10.40 5.11 -7.08
CA LYS A 18 -10.00 3.81 -7.63
C LYS A 18 -10.70 2.69 -6.91
N THR A 19 -11.19 1.70 -7.65
CA THR A 19 -11.66 0.46 -7.05
C THR A 19 -10.48 -0.42 -6.62
N GLN A 20 -10.72 -1.39 -5.75
CA GLN A 20 -9.69 -2.39 -5.41
C GLN A 20 -9.27 -3.21 -6.65
N ALA A 21 -10.19 -3.39 -7.61
CA ALA A 21 -9.90 -4.06 -8.87
C ALA A 21 -8.96 -3.23 -9.77
N ASP A 22 -9.10 -1.91 -9.79
CA ASP A 22 -8.20 -1.02 -10.55
C ASP A 22 -6.78 -1.08 -10.00
N VAL A 23 -6.65 -1.07 -8.67
CA VAL A 23 -5.35 -1.18 -8.01
C VAL A 23 -4.74 -2.57 -8.25
N ALA A 24 -5.51 -3.65 -8.08
CA ALA A 24 -5.03 -5.00 -8.36
C ALA A 24 -4.56 -5.15 -9.81
N LYS A 25 -5.30 -4.58 -10.78
CA LYS A 25 -4.94 -4.58 -12.20
C LYS A 25 -3.64 -3.80 -12.45
N ALA A 26 -3.50 -2.61 -11.87
CA ALA A 26 -2.28 -1.80 -12.01
C ALA A 26 -1.04 -2.49 -11.42
N LEU A 27 -1.24 -3.26 -10.35
CA LEU A 27 -0.20 -4.06 -9.70
C LEU A 27 0.11 -5.38 -10.43
N GLY A 28 -0.67 -5.75 -11.46
CA GLY A 28 -0.50 -7.01 -12.18
C GLY A 28 -0.89 -8.25 -11.36
N ILE A 29 -1.77 -8.10 -10.37
CA ILE A 29 -2.20 -9.19 -9.48
C ILE A 29 -3.72 -9.42 -9.53
N SER A 30 -4.16 -10.57 -9.02
CA SER A 30 -5.59 -10.86 -8.88
C SER A 30 -6.24 -10.04 -7.76
N LEU A 31 -7.53 -9.70 -7.92
CA LEU A 31 -8.31 -9.05 -6.86
C LEU A 31 -8.32 -9.86 -5.54
N PRO A 32 -8.46 -11.21 -5.55
CA PRO A 32 -8.30 -12.01 -4.33
C PRO A 32 -6.93 -11.84 -3.65
N THR A 33 -5.84 -11.73 -4.43
CA THR A 33 -4.50 -11.48 -3.92
C THR A 33 -4.45 -10.13 -3.20
N TYR A 34 -4.96 -9.07 -3.83
CA TYR A 34 -5.04 -7.74 -3.24
C TYR A 34 -5.85 -7.75 -1.93
N ASN A 35 -7.03 -8.38 -1.94
CA ASN A 35 -7.89 -8.48 -0.76
C ASN A 35 -7.21 -9.22 0.40
N ARG A 36 -6.41 -10.25 0.09
CA ARG A 36 -5.63 -10.97 1.11
C ARG A 36 -4.56 -10.07 1.72
N TRP A 37 -3.92 -9.21 0.93
CA TRP A 37 -2.94 -8.26 1.45
C TRP A 37 -3.60 -7.30 2.44
N ILE A 38 -4.72 -6.68 2.05
CA ILE A 38 -5.46 -5.72 2.90
C ILE A 38 -5.91 -6.36 4.23
N LYS A 39 -6.35 -7.63 4.20
CA LYS A 39 -6.80 -8.34 5.41
C LYS A 39 -5.66 -8.92 6.25
N GLY A 40 -4.56 -9.30 5.61
CA GLY A 40 -3.50 -10.11 6.22
C GLY A 40 -2.47 -9.33 7.02
N GLY A 41 -2.41 -8.00 6.87
CA GLY A 41 -1.52 -7.13 7.65
C GLY A 41 -0.01 -7.33 7.40
N ASN A 42 0.38 -8.37 6.65
CA ASN A 42 1.77 -8.64 6.26
C ASN A 42 2.07 -7.87 4.98
N PHE A 43 2.32 -6.57 5.15
CA PHE A 43 2.11 -5.55 4.13
C PHE A 43 3.40 -4.94 3.57
N ASP A 44 4.54 -5.16 4.24
CA ASP A 44 5.73 -4.33 4.01
C ASP A 44 6.58 -4.83 2.83
N ASP A 45 6.79 -6.14 2.68
CA ASP A 45 7.69 -6.68 1.65
C ASP A 45 7.12 -6.54 0.23
N VAL A 46 5.81 -6.74 0.10
CA VAL A 46 5.14 -6.79 -1.20
C VAL A 46 4.90 -5.39 -1.78
N MET A 47 4.63 -4.42 -0.90
CA MET A 47 4.42 -3.03 -1.28
C MET A 47 5.71 -2.37 -1.74
N LEU A 48 6.87 -2.76 -1.19
CA LEU A 48 8.15 -2.21 -1.61
C LEU A 48 8.44 -2.51 -3.10
N VAL A 49 8.12 -3.72 -3.55
CA VAL A 49 8.30 -4.14 -4.95
C VAL A 49 7.42 -3.31 -5.89
N HIS A 50 6.26 -2.87 -5.41
CA HIS A 50 5.28 -2.14 -6.20
C HIS A 50 5.20 -0.65 -5.85
N ALA A 51 6.16 -0.13 -5.09
CA ALA A 51 6.09 1.20 -4.49
C ALA A 51 5.89 2.28 -5.57
N ASP A 52 6.69 2.24 -6.65
CA ASP A 52 6.63 3.21 -7.75
C ASP A 52 5.22 3.32 -8.36
N ILE A 53 4.61 2.18 -8.70
CA ILE A 53 3.25 2.12 -9.24
C ILE A 53 2.25 2.75 -8.27
N LEU A 54 2.38 2.47 -6.97
CA LEU A 54 1.46 2.95 -5.95
C LEU A 54 1.65 4.42 -5.64
N GLU A 55 2.89 4.93 -5.66
CA GLU A 55 3.17 6.36 -5.54
C GLU A 55 2.52 7.13 -6.67
N GLU A 56 2.66 6.65 -7.90
CA GLU A 56 2.09 7.31 -9.08
C GLU A 56 0.55 7.23 -9.09
N LEU A 57 0.01 6.04 -8.82
CA LEU A 57 -1.41 5.71 -8.92
C LEU A 57 -2.23 6.33 -7.79
N LEU A 58 -1.73 6.31 -6.55
CA LEU A 58 -2.47 6.69 -5.34
C LEU A 58 -2.02 8.05 -4.76
N LYS A 59 -0.97 8.66 -5.32
CA LYS A 59 -0.36 9.90 -4.83
C LYS A 59 0.04 9.76 -3.36
N VAL A 60 0.85 8.74 -3.09
CA VAL A 60 1.44 8.46 -1.78
C VAL A 60 2.96 8.40 -1.91
N LYS A 61 3.66 8.40 -0.78
CA LYS A 61 5.12 8.24 -0.72
C LYS A 61 5.48 7.12 0.25
N PHE A 62 6.33 6.20 -0.21
CA PHE A 62 6.89 5.12 0.61
C PHE A 62 8.23 5.57 1.17
N SER A 63 8.50 5.21 2.41
CA SER A 63 9.78 5.47 3.08
C SER A 63 10.18 4.25 3.88
N VAL A 64 11.45 3.85 3.77
CA VAL A 64 12.00 2.77 4.58
C VAL A 64 12.38 3.33 5.96
N ILE A 65 11.82 2.74 7.01
CA ILE A 65 12.16 3.06 8.40
C ILE A 65 12.96 1.91 9.02
N HIS A 66 13.86 2.23 9.93
CA HIS A 66 14.59 1.22 10.70
C HIS A 66 13.91 1.09 12.07
N THR A 67 13.38 -0.09 12.35
CA THR A 67 12.72 -0.45 13.60
C THR A 67 13.60 -1.41 14.40
N GLU A 68 13.31 -1.60 15.68
CA GLU A 68 14.01 -2.58 16.53
C GLU A 68 13.95 -4.02 15.99
N LYS A 69 12.98 -4.31 15.10
CA LYS A 69 12.80 -5.61 14.45
C LYS A 69 13.40 -5.70 13.03
N GLY A 70 14.11 -4.65 12.59
CA GLY A 70 14.71 -4.57 11.25
C GLY A 70 14.10 -3.48 10.38
N ARG A 71 14.19 -3.63 9.05
CA ARG A 71 13.64 -2.66 8.08
C ARG A 71 12.11 -2.78 8.03
N GLY A 72 11.43 -1.65 8.13
CA GLY A 72 9.97 -1.54 7.96
C GLY A 72 9.64 -0.48 6.90
N VAL A 73 8.37 -0.43 6.49
CA VAL A 73 7.88 0.54 5.51
C VAL A 73 6.96 1.53 6.21
N LYS A 74 7.06 2.81 5.84
CA LYS A 74 6.14 3.88 6.24
C LYS A 74 5.52 4.48 4.99
N ILE A 75 4.21 4.53 4.95
CA ILE A 75 3.47 5.20 3.87
C ILE A 75 3.04 6.58 4.37
N THR A 76 3.21 7.59 3.53
CA THR A 76 2.73 8.95 3.79
C THR A 76 1.88 9.43 2.63
N MET A 77 0.87 10.24 2.92
CA MET A 77 0.11 10.91 1.87
C MET A 77 0.99 11.96 1.21
N ALA A 78 1.01 11.98 -0.13
CA ALA A 78 1.51 13.12 -0.89
C ALA A 78 0.41 14.18 -1.03
#